data_AF-K1T0F3-F1
#
_entry.id   AF-K1T0F3-F1
#
_cell.length_a   1.000
_cell.length_b   1.000
_cell.length_c   1.000
_cell.angle_alpha   90.00
_cell.angle_beta   90.00
_cell.angle_gamma   90.00
#
_symmetry.space_group_name_H-M   'P 1'
#
loop_
_entity.id
_entity.type
_entity.pdbx_description
1 polymer ?
#
loop_
_entity_poly.entity_id
_entity_poly.type
_entity_poly.pdbx_seq_one_letter_code
_entity_poly.pdbx_strand_id
1 'polypeptide(L)'
;MSDYSSENIREIYERHFVTVYRVCFMYLRNVHDTEDAVHNTFMKLIEKQKRFESTEHEKAWLIRVSQNVCKNMLRANSRRRESPTGDIAVNDSSAVSDVMIELSA
;
A
#
# COMPACT_ATOMS: atom_id res chain seq x y z
N MET A 1 -27.01 17.22 6.15
CA MET A 1 -25.75 17.90 6.55
C MET A 1 -25.00 16.97 7.49
N SER A 2 -24.00 16.18 7.14
CA SER A 2 -23.33 15.86 5.88
C SER A 2 -22.85 14.41 5.98
N ASP A 3 -23.31 13.52 5.10
CA ASP A 3 -22.82 12.13 4.97
C ASP A 3 -21.52 12.07 4.13
N TYR A 4 -20.78 13.19 4.10
CA TYR A 4 -19.65 13.47 3.21
C TYR A 4 -18.44 12.52 3.40
N SER A 5 -18.42 11.75 4.49
CA SER A 5 -17.27 10.93 4.88
C SER A 5 -17.22 9.60 4.12
N SER A 6 -18.35 8.93 3.93
CA SER A 6 -18.40 7.61 3.28
C SER A 6 -18.36 7.70 1.76
N GLU A 7 -19.08 8.66 1.19
CA GLU A 7 -19.19 8.86 -0.26
C GLU A 7 -17.85 9.30 -0.87
N ASN A 8 -17.11 10.20 -0.20
CA ASN A 8 -15.78 10.62 -0.64
C ASN A 8 -14.72 9.49 -0.56
N ILE A 9 -14.78 8.65 0.48
CA ILE A 9 -13.85 7.52 0.62
C ILE A 9 -14.05 6.50 -0.50
N ARG A 10 -15.31 6.23 -0.87
CA ARG A 10 -15.63 5.30 -1.95
C ARG A 10 -15.05 5.77 -3.28
N GLU A 11 -15.19 7.06 -3.61
CA GLU A 11 -14.63 7.63 -4.84
C GLU A 11 -13.09 7.52 -4.88
N ILE A 12 -12.43 7.82 -3.75
CA ILE A 12 -10.97 7.67 -3.62
C ILE A 12 -10.58 6.20 -3.80
N TYR A 13 -11.33 5.27 -3.20
CA TYR A 13 -11.10 3.84 -3.34
C TYR A 13 -11.20 3.40 -4.80
N GLU A 14 -12.31 3.69 -5.47
CA GLU A 14 -12.56 3.26 -6.85
C GLU A 14 -11.50 3.83 -7.81
N ARG A 15 -11.09 5.08 -7.63
CA ARG A 15 -10.07 5.74 -8.46
C ARG A 15 -8.67 5.15 -8.28
N HIS A 16 -8.29 4.80 -7.05
CA HIS A 16 -6.89 4.45 -6.72
C HIS A 16 -6.66 2.97 -6.43
N PHE A 17 -7.70 2.15 -6.38
CA PHE A 17 -7.60 0.71 -6.06
C PHE A 17 -6.56 0.00 -6.93
N VAL A 18 -6.64 0.17 -8.25
CA VAL A 18 -5.71 -0.49 -9.19
C VAL A 18 -4.27 -0.07 -8.94
N THR A 19 -4.02 1.22 -8.69
CA THR A 19 -2.68 1.75 -8.38
C THR A 19 -2.16 1.13 -7.09
N VAL A 20 -2.94 1.17 -6.01
CA VAL A 20 -2.56 0.61 -4.70
C VAL A 20 -2.32 -0.90 -4.81
N TYR A 21 -3.18 -1.62 -5.53
CA TYR A 21 -3.02 -3.06 -5.77
C TYR A 21 -1.70 -3.36 -6.49
N ARG A 22 -1.40 -2.66 -7.58
CA ARG A 22 -0.14 -2.86 -8.33
C ARG A 22 1.07 -2.60 -7.46
N VAL A 23 1.05 -1.53 -6.67
CA VAL A 23 2.13 -1.23 -5.71
C VAL A 23 2.29 -2.39 -4.72
N CYS A 24 1.23 -2.80 -4.04
CA CYS A 24 1.29 -3.89 -3.08
C CYS A 24 1.79 -5.20 -3.71
N PHE A 25 1.31 -5.54 -4.90
CA PHE A 25 1.68 -6.77 -5.61
C PHE A 25 3.17 -6.78 -5.98
N MET A 26 3.73 -5.64 -6.40
CA MET A 26 5.16 -5.54 -6.70
C MET A 26 6.05 -5.80 -5.49
N TYR A 27 5.60 -5.41 -4.29
CA TYR A 27 6.35 -5.66 -3.05
C TYR A 27 6.19 -7.09 -2.53
N LEU A 28 4.97 -7.64 -2.56
CA LEU A 28 4.65 -8.88 -1.84
C LEU A 28 4.66 -10.11 -2.75
N ARG A 29 4.41 -9.95 -4.06
CA ARG A 29 4.36 -11.02 -5.07
C ARG A 29 3.49 -12.22 -4.66
N ASN A 30 2.50 -11.97 -3.82
CA ASN A 30 1.57 -12.96 -3.30
C ASN A 30 0.17 -12.32 -3.27
N VAL A 31 -0.84 -13.00 -3.82
CA VAL A 31 -2.18 -12.45 -3.97
C VAL A 31 -2.83 -12.15 -2.61
N HIS A 32 -2.78 -13.10 -1.67
CA HIS A 32 -3.38 -12.94 -0.34
C HIS A 32 -2.73 -11.79 0.45
N ASP A 33 -1.39 -11.76 0.51
CA ASP A 33 -0.67 -10.68 1.19
C ASP A 33 -0.93 -9.32 0.50
N THR A 34 -1.10 -9.32 -0.82
CA THR A 34 -1.44 -8.11 -1.59
C THR A 34 -2.82 -7.59 -1.22
N GLU A 35 -3.83 -8.44 -1.22
CA GLU A 35 -5.20 -8.08 -0.84
C GLU A 35 -5.26 -7.54 0.59
N ASP A 36 -4.56 -8.19 1.52
CA ASP A 36 -4.42 -7.74 2.91
C ASP A 36 -3.73 -6.37 3.00
N ALA A 37 -2.66 -6.15 2.25
CA ALA A 37 -1.95 -4.88 2.23
C ALA A 37 -2.79 -3.74 1.64
N VAL A 38 -3.53 -4.02 0.57
CA VAL A 38 -4.49 -3.08 -0.04
C VAL A 38 -5.57 -2.72 0.97
N HIS A 39 -6.18 -3.72 1.62
CA HIS A 39 -7.19 -3.51 2.65
C HIS A 39 -6.66 -2.64 3.78
N ASN A 40 -5.50 -2.98 4.35
CA ASN A 40 -4.84 -2.20 5.41
C ASN A 40 -4.52 -0.75 4.99
N THR A 41 -4.21 -0.52 3.72
CA THR A 41 -3.97 0.83 3.19
C THR A 41 -5.24 1.66 3.21
N PHE A 42 -6.35 1.11 2.72
CA PHE A 42 -7.63 1.82 2.72
C PHE A 42 -8.28 1.92 4.11
N MET A 43 -8.03 0.98 5.02
CA MET A 43 -8.41 1.16 6.42
C MET A 43 -7.71 2.37 7.04
N LYS A 44 -6.42 2.59 6.77
CA LYS A 44 -5.71 3.79 7.21
C LYS A 44 -6.27 5.08 6.61
N LEU A 45 -6.83 5.03 5.39
CA LEU A 45 -7.52 6.17 4.78
C LEU A 45 -8.77 6.52 5.60
N ILE A 46 -9.60 5.50 5.90
CA ILE A 46 -10.83 5.64 6.68
C ILE A 46 -10.53 6.14 8.10
N GLU A 47 -9.54 5.57 8.77
CA GLU A 47 -9.14 5.94 10.13
C GLU A 47 -8.65 7.38 10.23
N LYS A 48 -7.83 7.82 9.27
CA LYS A 48 -7.22 9.15 9.32
C LYS A 48 -8.16 10.27 8.85
N GLN A 49 -9.19 9.95 8.07
CA GLN A 49 -10.13 10.92 7.47
C GLN A 49 -9.41 12.16 6.91
N LYS A 50 -8.29 11.93 6.23
CA LYS A 50 -7.42 13.01 5.77
C LYS A 50 -8.11 13.79 4.65
N ARG A 51 -8.10 15.12 4.74
CA ARG A 51 -8.47 15.99 3.62
C ARG A 51 -7.33 16.06 2.62
N PHE A 52 -7.62 15.78 1.37
CA PHE A 52 -6.68 15.94 0.26
C PHE A 52 -6.98 17.22 -0.50
N GLU A 53 -5.92 17.80 -1.05
CA GLU A 53 -5.99 19.06 -1.81
C GLU A 53 -6.19 18.79 -3.32
N SER A 54 -5.84 17.59 -3.78
CA SER A 54 -5.95 17.17 -5.17
C SER A 54 -5.88 15.64 -5.31
N THR A 55 -6.24 15.12 -6.49
CA THR A 55 -6.11 13.71 -6.84
C THR A 55 -4.66 13.22 -6.82
N GLU A 56 -3.71 14.09 -7.17
CA GLU A 56 -2.27 13.78 -7.08
C GLU A 56 -1.80 13.66 -5.63
N HIS A 57 -2.33 14.50 -4.73
CA HIS A 57 -2.06 14.38 -3.29
C HIS A 57 -2.64 13.06 -2.74
N GLU A 58 -3.86 12.67 -3.15
CA GLU A 58 -4.44 11.36 -2.80
C GLU A 58 -3.51 10.21 -3.25
N LYS A 59 -3.12 10.22 -4.53
CA LYS A 59 -2.26 9.20 -5.16
C LYS A 59 -0.93 9.08 -4.42
N ALA A 60 -0.23 10.21 -4.23
CA ALA A 60 1.06 10.25 -3.54
C ALA A 60 0.98 9.74 -2.10
N TRP A 61 -0.11 10.08 -1.39
CA TRP A 61 -0.34 9.60 -0.05
C TRP A 61 -0.61 8.09 -0.01
N LEU A 62 -1.50 7.59 -0.87
CA LEU A 62 -1.85 6.16 -0.95
C LEU A 62 -0.64 5.30 -1.34
N ILE A 63 0.17 5.76 -2.28
CA ILE A 63 1.43 5.11 -2.66
C ILE A 63 2.36 5.02 -1.43
N ARG A 64 2.55 6.12 -0.70
CA ARG A 64 3.44 6.13 0.47
C ARG A 64 2.93 5.22 1.59
N VAL A 65 1.63 5.20 1.82
CA VAL A 65 1.02 4.35 2.86
C VAL A 65 1.12 2.87 2.48
N SER A 66 0.76 2.50 1.26
CA SER A 66 0.86 1.11 0.78
C SER A 66 2.29 0.57 0.82
N GLN A 67 3.28 1.37 0.42
CA GLN A 67 4.70 1.03 0.58
C GLN A 67 5.06 0.72 2.04
N ASN A 68 4.62 1.57 2.98
CA ASN A 68 4.90 1.37 4.40
C ASN A 68 4.22 0.11 4.95
N VAL A 69 2.98 -0.17 4.53
CA VAL A 69 2.26 -1.40 4.87
C VAL A 69 3.02 -2.63 4.37
N CYS A 70 3.39 -2.66 3.08
CA CYS A 70 4.11 -3.78 2.49
C CYS A 70 5.47 -4.02 3.15
N LYS A 71 6.25 -2.95 3.37
CA LYS A 71 7.55 -3.04 4.07
C LYS A 71 7.40 -3.58 5.48
N ASN A 72 6.34 -3.20 6.20
CA ASN A 72 6.08 -3.71 7.54
C ASN A 72 5.70 -5.19 7.53
N MET A 73 4.88 -5.63 6.57
CA MET A 73 4.53 -7.05 6.38
C MET A 73 5.76 -7.90 6.06
N LEU A 74 6.61 -7.45 5.12
CA LEU A 74 7.87 -8.13 4.77
C LEU A 74 8.79 -8.26 5.98
N ARG A 75 8.97 -7.18 6.76
CA ARG A 75 9.76 -7.21 8.00
C ARG A 75 9.17 -8.17 9.04
N ALA A 76 7.85 -8.21 9.18
CA ALA A 76 7.18 -9.14 10.10
C ALA A 76 7.36 -10.60 9.66
N ASN A 77 7.29 -10.88 8.36
CA ASN A 77 7.53 -12.20 7.80
C ASN A 77 8.99 -12.65 7.99
N SER A 78 9.97 -11.77 7.76
CA SER A 78 11.40 -12.06 8.02
C SER A 78 11.63 -12.47 9.47
N ARG A 79 11.10 -11.69 10.44
CA ARG A 79 11.23 -12.03 11.87
C ARG A 79 10.58 -13.35 12.26
N ARG A 80 9.48 -13.75 11.59
CA ARG A 80 8.85 -15.07 11.81
C ARG A 80 9.73 -16.20 11.27
N ARG A 81 10.40 -15.97 10.14
CA ARG A 81 11.33 -16.92 9.49
C ARG A 81 12.70 -17.00 10.16
N GLU A 82 13.08 -16.01 10.96
CA GLU A 82 14.28 -16.02 11.81
C GLU A 82 14.13 -16.89 13.08
N SER A 83 12.98 -17.56 13.26
CA SER A 83 12.91 -18.81 14.04
C SER A 83 13.68 -19.92 13.30
N PRO A 84 14.28 -20.92 13.98
CA PRO A 84 15.64 -21.42 13.72
C PRO A 84 15.83 -22.27 12.45
N THR A 85 15.56 -21.74 11.26
CA THR A 85 16.15 -22.22 10.00
C THR A 85 16.17 -21.06 9.01
N GLY A 86 17.35 -20.44 8.88
CA GLY A 86 17.52 -19.22 8.13
C GLY A 86 17.40 -19.42 6.62
N ASP A 87 16.46 -18.71 6.01
CA ASP A 87 16.48 -18.36 4.60
C ASP A 87 16.09 -16.89 4.43
N ILE A 88 17.07 -16.07 4.04
CA ILE A 88 16.89 -14.64 3.80
C ILE A 88 16.27 -14.47 2.41
N ALA A 89 14.99 -14.15 2.35
CA ALA A 89 14.36 -13.69 1.12
C ALA A 89 14.83 -12.25 0.82
N VAL A 90 15.91 -12.12 0.04
CA VAL A 90 16.34 -10.84 -0.55
C VAL A 90 15.30 -10.40 -1.58
N ASN A 91 14.43 -9.47 -1.20
CA ASN A 91 13.57 -8.76 -2.14
C ASN A 91 14.37 -7.56 -2.70
N ASP A 92 14.69 -7.60 -3.98
CA ASP A 92 15.41 -6.53 -4.68
C ASP A 92 14.58 -5.24 -4.67
N SER A 93 14.82 -4.41 -3.65
CA SER A 93 14.12 -3.15 -3.43
C SER A 93 14.47 -2.09 -4.48
N SER A 94 15.54 -2.29 -5.28
CA SER A 94 16.04 -1.32 -6.25
C SER A 94 15.18 -1.25 -7.52
N ALA A 95 14.81 -2.40 -8.10
CA ALA A 95 13.91 -2.46 -9.24
C ALA A 95 12.48 -1.95 -8.91
N VAL A 96 12.03 -2.16 -7.66
CA VAL A 96 10.75 -1.61 -7.20
C VAL A 96 10.82 -0.09 -7.09
N SER A 97 11.93 0.50 -6.65
CA SER A 97 12.04 1.98 -6.61
C SER A 97 11.91 2.63 -7.98
N ASP A 98 12.49 2.05 -9.04
CA ASP A 98 12.46 2.63 -10.38
C ASP A 98 11.04 2.61 -10.98
N VAL A 99 10.31 1.49 -10.86
CA VAL A 99 8.91 1.41 -11.30
C VAL A 99 8.01 2.31 -10.46
N MET A 100 8.35 2.51 -9.18
CA MET A 100 7.60 3.42 -8.31
C MET A 100 7.80 4.89 -8.68
N ILE A 101 8.96 5.27 -9.24
CA ILE A 101 9.18 6.62 -9.81
C ILE A 101 8.22 6.83 -10.98
N GLU A 102 8.08 5.87 -11.90
CA GLU A 102 7.12 5.98 -13.01
C GLU A 102 5.66 6.06 -12.55
N LEU A 103 5.29 5.31 -11.50
CA LEU A 103 3.92 5.37 -10.96
C LEU A 103 3.63 6.67 -10.20
N SER A 104 4.66 7.43 -9.80
CA SER A 104 4.52 8.70 -9.10
C SER A 104 4.86 9.93 -9.94
N ALA A 105 5.33 9.73 -11.19
CA ALA A 105 5.37 10.72 -12.26
C ALA A 105 4.00 10.86 -12.95
#